data_AF-A0A523SHB0-F1
#
_entry.id   AF-A0A523SHB0-F1
#
_cell.length_a   1.000
_cell.length_b   1.000
_cell.length_c   1.000
_cell.angle_alpha   90.00
_cell.angle_beta   90.00
_cell.angle_gamma   90.00
#
_symmetry.space_group_name_H-M   'P 1'
#
loop_
_entity.id
_entity.type
_entity.pdbx_description
1 polymer ?
#
loop_
_entity_poly.entity_id
_entity_poly.type
_entity_poly.pdbx_seq_one_letter_code
_entity_poly.pdbx_strand_id
1 'polypeptide(L)'
;MRKTCIYLFILALLLGFGCVEKPEKPPEVKPFIPSADGKITITQMESYIKASRALNEAMTKYSDMIKEFVAKYKVDADLSQMSDSTFMNSNPDVKKAWEDLMAEWMKMQEKAYKNAGIVEEEFNWIGGALTDSINTDIQKQVEKALTSVTEPEKDKGKKEIK
;
A
#
# COMPACT_ATOMS: atom_id res chain seq x y z
N MET A 1 -32.39 -25.02 55.74
CA MET A 1 -32.94 -24.52 54.47
C MET A 1 -32.27 -23.21 54.04
N ARG A 2 -31.00 -23.21 53.62
CA ARG A 2 -30.31 -21.95 53.21
C ARG A 2 -29.04 -22.14 52.36
N LYS A 3 -28.90 -23.28 51.66
CA LYS A 3 -27.71 -23.56 50.81
C LYS A 3 -28.05 -23.97 49.37
N THR A 4 -29.32 -24.24 49.06
CA THR A 4 -29.77 -24.66 47.72
C THR A 4 -30.03 -23.51 46.75
N CYS A 5 -30.18 -22.26 47.23
CA CYS A 5 -30.44 -21.10 46.37
C CYS A 5 -29.19 -20.54 45.67
N ILE A 6 -27.97 -20.83 46.18
CA ILE A 6 -26.74 -20.25 45.62
C ILE A 6 -26.30 -21.02 44.37
N TYR A 7 -26.50 -22.33 44.32
CA TYR A 7 -26.11 -23.15 43.16
C TYR A 7 -26.97 -22.92 41.92
N LEU A 8 -28.25 -22.55 42.10
CA LEU A 8 -29.14 -22.21 40.97
C LEU A 8 -28.80 -20.85 40.33
N PHE A 9 -28.23 -19.92 41.09
CA PHE A 9 -27.82 -18.61 40.56
C PHE A 9 -26.51 -18.68 39.74
N ILE A 10 -25.61 -19.60 40.09
CA ILE A 10 -24.33 -19.80 39.37
C ILE A 10 -24.56 -20.57 38.05
N LEU A 11 -25.52 -21.51 38.00
CA LEU A 11 -25.83 -22.24 36.77
C LEU A 11 -26.53 -21.35 35.72
N ALA A 12 -27.29 -20.33 36.15
CA ALA A 12 -27.96 -19.38 35.26
C ALA A 12 -27.00 -18.35 34.63
N LEU A 13 -25.84 -18.09 35.24
CA LEU A 13 -24.83 -17.17 34.70
C LEU A 13 -23.97 -17.78 33.58
N LEU A 14 -23.94 -19.11 33.44
CA LEU A 14 -23.15 -19.79 32.41
C LEU A 14 -23.87 -19.98 31.07
N LEU A 15 -25.17 -19.69 31.00
CA LEU A 15 -25.98 -19.83 29.77
C LEU A 15 -26.21 -18.49 29.04
N GLY A 16 -25.61 -17.39 29.53
CA GLY A 16 -25.82 -16.03 29.02
C GLY A 16 -24.76 -15.49 28.05
N PHE A 17 -23.71 -16.25 27.73
CA PHE A 17 -22.78 -15.88 26.65
C PHE A 17 -23.36 -16.33 25.32
N GLY A 18 -24.34 -15.54 24.87
CA GLY A 18 -24.90 -15.61 23.54
C GLY A 18 -23.83 -15.48 22.46
N CYS A 19 -24.07 -16.20 21.38
CA CYS A 19 -23.59 -15.91 20.02
C CYS A 19 -22.22 -15.24 19.94
N VAL A 20 -21.17 -16.06 20.01
CA VAL A 20 -19.96 -15.76 19.25
C VAL A 20 -20.39 -15.79 17.77
N GLU A 21 -20.58 -14.62 17.18
CA GLU A 21 -20.60 -14.45 15.73
C GLU A 21 -19.42 -15.25 15.18
N LYS A 22 -19.71 -16.23 14.33
CA LYS A 22 -18.65 -16.94 13.60
C LYS A 22 -17.79 -15.85 12.95
N PRO A 23 -16.48 -15.78 13.22
CA PRO A 23 -15.64 -14.85 12.49
C PRO A 23 -15.84 -15.19 11.02
N GLU A 24 -16.39 -14.24 10.26
CA GLU A 24 -16.38 -14.32 8.81
C GLU A 24 -14.93 -14.58 8.43
N LYS A 25 -14.66 -15.77 7.86
CA LYS A 25 -13.34 -16.06 7.33
C LYS A 25 -13.00 -14.90 6.39
N PRO A 26 -11.84 -14.23 6.58
CA PRO A 26 -11.44 -13.18 5.66
C PRO A 26 -11.48 -13.77 4.24
N PRO A 27 -12.04 -13.02 3.26
CA PRO A 27 -12.22 -13.52 1.91
C PRO A 27 -10.88 -14.06 1.40
N GLU A 28 -10.89 -15.33 0.98
CA GLU A 28 -9.71 -16.03 0.48
C GLU A 28 -9.24 -15.30 -0.78
N VAL A 29 -8.16 -14.51 -0.65
CA VAL A 29 -7.56 -13.79 -1.78
C VAL A 29 -6.97 -14.85 -2.70
N LYS A 30 -7.62 -15.08 -3.85
CA LYS A 30 -7.09 -15.99 -4.85
C LYS A 30 -5.76 -15.42 -5.35
N PRO A 31 -4.67 -16.21 -5.37
CA PRO A 31 -3.40 -15.75 -5.89
C PRO A 31 -3.54 -15.41 -7.38
N PHE A 32 -2.85 -14.36 -7.82
CA PHE A 32 -2.75 -14.02 -9.23
C PHE A 32 -2.04 -15.14 -10.00
N ILE A 33 -2.57 -15.49 -11.17
CA ILE A 33 -1.98 -16.48 -12.08
C ILE A 33 -1.64 -15.75 -13.39
N PRO A 34 -0.35 -15.63 -13.74
CA PRO A 34 0.07 -15.06 -15.02
C PRO A 34 -0.55 -15.74 -16.23
N SER A 35 -0.75 -14.97 -17.31
CA SER A 35 -1.15 -15.52 -18.60
C SER A 35 -0.07 -16.47 -19.12
N ALA A 36 -0.48 -17.66 -19.58
CA ALA A 36 0.44 -18.68 -20.09
C ALA A 36 1.20 -18.24 -21.36
N ASP A 37 0.64 -17.32 -22.13
CA ASP A 37 1.26 -16.76 -23.33
C ASP A 37 2.17 -15.56 -23.04
N GLY A 38 2.30 -15.15 -21.77
CA GLY A 38 3.12 -14.01 -21.35
C GLY A 38 2.59 -12.65 -21.80
N LYS A 39 1.38 -12.58 -22.39
CA LYS A 39 0.84 -11.33 -22.93
C LYS A 39 0.10 -10.54 -21.86
N ILE A 40 0.37 -9.24 -21.83
CA ILE A 40 -0.37 -8.29 -21.03
C ILE A 40 -1.66 -7.92 -21.78
N THR A 41 -2.80 -8.05 -21.09
CA THR A 41 -4.10 -7.61 -21.63
C THR A 41 -4.27 -6.09 -21.50
N ILE A 42 -5.21 -5.51 -22.25
CA ILE A 42 -5.53 -4.07 -22.16
C ILE A 42 -6.00 -3.71 -20.74
N THR A 43 -6.85 -4.52 -20.12
CA THR A 43 -7.33 -4.28 -18.74
C THR A 43 -6.19 -4.32 -17.73
N GLN A 44 -5.23 -5.23 -17.91
CA GLN A 44 -4.02 -5.29 -17.08
C GLN A 44 -3.15 -4.06 -17.27
N MET A 45 -2.94 -3.62 -18.50
CA MET A 45 -2.22 -2.38 -18.82
C MET A 45 -2.88 -1.16 -18.15
N GLU A 46 -4.20 -1.01 -18.27
CA GLU A 46 -4.95 0.10 -17.67
C GLU A 46 -4.84 0.10 -16.13
N SER A 47 -5.00 -1.06 -15.51
CA SER A 47 -4.88 -1.23 -14.05
C SER A 47 -3.45 -0.95 -13.59
N TYR A 48 -2.45 -1.40 -14.33
CA TYR A 48 -1.04 -1.11 -14.09
C TYR A 48 -0.76 0.39 -14.16
N ILE A 49 -1.18 1.08 -15.22
CA ILE A 49 -1.01 2.54 -15.36
C ILE A 49 -1.66 3.28 -14.19
N LYS A 50 -2.88 2.87 -13.79
CA LYS A 50 -3.60 3.48 -12.67
C LYS A 50 -2.86 3.27 -11.35
N ALA A 51 -2.35 2.06 -11.10
CA ALA A 51 -1.55 1.76 -9.92
C ALA A 51 -0.23 2.55 -9.91
N SER A 52 0.50 2.60 -11.03
CA SER A 52 1.77 3.34 -11.13
C SER A 52 1.59 4.83 -10.81
N ARG A 53 0.51 5.45 -11.32
CA ARG A 53 0.21 6.85 -11.00
C ARG A 53 -0.10 7.05 -9.51
N ALA A 54 -0.97 6.22 -8.94
CA ALA A 54 -1.32 6.31 -7.53
C ALA A 54 -0.11 6.05 -6.61
N LEU A 55 0.77 5.11 -6.97
CA LEU A 55 2.02 4.85 -6.25
C LEU A 55 3.00 6.01 -6.36
N ASN A 56 3.08 6.68 -7.51
CA ASN A 56 3.93 7.87 -7.66
C ASN A 56 3.45 9.04 -6.80
N GLU A 57 2.13 9.25 -6.73
CA GLU A 57 1.53 10.23 -5.83
C GLU A 57 1.80 9.89 -4.35
N ALA A 58 1.61 8.61 -3.99
CA ALA A 58 1.91 8.11 -2.64
C ALA A 58 3.39 8.29 -2.29
N MET A 59 4.31 7.99 -3.21
CA MET A 59 5.75 8.15 -3.03
C MET A 59 6.12 9.61 -2.79
N THR A 60 5.52 10.54 -3.53
CA THR A 60 5.73 11.98 -3.34
C THR A 60 5.34 12.40 -1.93
N LYS A 61 4.15 11.99 -1.48
CA LYS A 61 3.68 12.29 -0.12
C LYS A 61 4.56 11.64 0.96
N TYR A 62 4.95 10.38 0.75
CA TYR A 62 5.80 9.65 1.69
C TYR A 62 7.20 10.28 1.80
N SER A 63 7.75 10.79 0.69
CA SER A 63 9.01 11.54 0.69
C SER A 63 8.94 12.77 1.60
N ASP A 64 7.83 13.50 1.59
CA ASP A 64 7.65 14.65 2.48
C ASP A 64 7.54 14.22 3.95
N MET A 65 6.82 13.13 4.24
CA MET A 65 6.78 12.55 5.59
C MET A 65 8.15 12.12 6.10
N ILE A 66 9.00 11.56 5.23
CA ILE A 66 10.40 11.21 5.56
C ILE A 66 11.21 12.46 5.90
N LYS A 67 11.07 13.56 5.12
CA LYS A 67 11.76 14.82 5.43
C LYS A 67 11.32 15.37 6.79
N GLU A 68 10.02 15.33 7.08
CA GLU A 68 9.48 15.75 8.38
C GLU A 68 10.02 14.87 9.52
N PHE A 69 10.08 13.55 9.32
CA PHE A 69 10.67 12.62 10.28
C PHE A 69 12.14 12.94 10.58
N VAL A 70 12.95 13.12 9.53
CA VAL A 70 14.37 13.49 9.64
C VAL A 70 14.53 14.79 10.41
N ALA A 71 13.76 15.82 10.06
CA ALA A 71 13.82 17.12 10.73
C ALA A 71 13.39 17.04 12.21
N LYS A 72 12.31 16.31 12.50
CA LYS A 72 11.75 16.18 13.86
C LYS A 72 12.68 15.43 14.81
N TYR A 73 13.22 14.30 14.37
CA TYR A 73 14.04 13.44 15.22
C TYR A 73 15.55 13.70 15.07
N LYS A 74 15.95 14.61 14.18
CA LYS A 74 17.35 14.99 13.93
C LYS A 74 18.25 13.79 13.63
N VAL A 75 17.70 12.83 12.88
CA VAL A 75 18.42 11.65 12.40
C VAL A 75 19.17 11.99 11.11
N ASP A 76 20.09 11.11 10.72
CA ASP A 76 20.85 11.27 9.48
C ASP A 76 19.92 11.18 8.25
N ALA A 77 20.16 12.04 7.26
CA ALA A 77 19.29 12.15 6.09
C ALA A 77 19.33 10.91 5.18
N ASP A 78 20.40 10.11 5.26
CA ASP A 78 20.51 8.83 4.57
C ASP A 78 19.77 7.69 5.29
N LEU A 79 19.18 7.96 6.46
CA LEU A 79 18.43 7.03 7.30
C LEU A 79 19.22 5.78 7.73
N SER A 80 20.56 5.81 7.64
CA SER A 80 21.42 4.69 8.03
C SER A 80 21.16 4.23 9.46
N GLN A 81 20.89 5.18 10.36
CA GLN A 81 20.51 4.95 11.75
C GLN A 81 19.25 4.09 11.94
N MET A 82 18.33 4.04 10.98
CA MET A 82 17.11 3.23 11.08
C MET A 82 17.39 1.73 10.96
N SER A 83 18.56 1.37 10.42
CA SER A 83 19.05 -0.01 10.33
C SER A 83 19.98 -0.40 11.49
N ASP A 84 20.43 0.57 12.30
CA ASP A 84 21.28 0.32 13.46
C ASP A 84 20.44 -0.08 14.67
N SER A 85 20.47 -1.37 15.01
CA SER A 85 19.77 -1.90 16.17
C SER A 85 20.17 -1.24 17.51
N THR A 86 21.42 -0.80 17.68
CA THR A 86 21.89 -0.16 18.91
C THR A 86 21.25 1.22 19.05
N PHE A 87 21.26 2.00 17.96
CA PHE A 87 20.58 3.29 17.89
C PHE A 87 19.09 3.15 18.16
N MET A 88 18.41 2.23 17.47
CA MET A 88 16.96 2.04 17.58
C MET A 88 16.52 1.54 18.96
N ASN A 89 17.33 0.71 19.62
CA ASN A 89 17.06 0.27 20.99
C ASN A 89 17.27 1.39 22.02
N SER A 90 18.22 2.30 21.77
CA SER A 90 18.50 3.43 22.66
C SER A 90 17.55 4.62 22.45
N ASN A 91 16.83 4.64 21.32
CA ASN A 91 15.90 5.70 20.93
C ASN A 91 14.50 5.12 20.63
N PRO A 92 13.78 4.62 21.64
CA PRO A 92 12.50 3.92 21.43
C PRO A 92 11.43 4.79 20.77
N ASP A 93 11.43 6.10 21.01
CA ASP A 93 10.50 7.03 20.36
C ASP A 93 10.76 7.16 18.85
N VAL A 94 12.04 7.20 18.46
CA VAL A 94 12.45 7.23 17.05
C VAL A 94 12.07 5.90 16.38
N LYS A 95 12.34 4.78 17.06
CA LYS A 95 11.95 3.45 16.58
C LYS A 95 10.46 3.34 16.34
N LYS A 96 9.64 3.74 17.33
CA LYS A 96 8.19 3.71 17.18
C LYS A 96 7.71 4.59 16.03
N ALA A 97 8.24 5.81 15.92
CA ALA A 97 7.85 6.72 14.85
C ALA A 97 8.26 6.20 13.46
N TRP A 98 9.40 5.52 13.36
CA TRP A 98 9.83 4.85 12.14
C TRP A 98 8.92 3.69 11.75
N GLU A 99 8.56 2.84 12.72
CA GLU A 99 7.61 1.73 12.52
C GLU A 99 6.23 2.25 12.07
N ASP A 100 5.74 3.31 12.71
CA ASP A 100 4.47 3.97 12.35
C ASP A 100 4.54 4.57 10.93
N LEU A 101 5.69 5.14 10.53
CA LEU A 101 5.92 5.68 9.19
C LEU A 101 5.93 4.58 8.12
N MET A 102 6.62 3.46 8.37
CA MET A 102 6.62 2.29 7.49
C MET A 102 5.22 1.68 7.35
N ALA A 103 4.44 1.61 8.45
CA ALA A 103 3.07 1.13 8.39
C ALA A 103 2.17 2.03 7.54
N GLU A 104 2.38 3.35 7.58
CA GLU A 104 1.65 4.28 6.73
C GLU A 104 2.00 4.11 5.25
N TRP A 105 3.27 3.87 4.92
CA TRP A 105 3.67 3.53 3.55
C TRP A 105 2.93 2.30 3.02
N MET A 106 2.91 1.21 3.79
CA MET A 106 2.20 -0.02 3.40
C MET A 106 0.71 0.24 3.14
N LYS A 107 0.04 1.05 3.96
CA LYS A 107 -1.36 1.44 3.72
C LYS A 107 -1.54 2.25 2.44
N MET A 108 -0.60 3.16 2.12
CA MET A 108 -0.68 3.93 0.88
C MET A 108 -0.50 3.03 -0.34
N GLN A 109 0.43 2.07 -0.29
CA GLN A 109 0.62 1.08 -1.35
C GLN A 109 -0.63 0.21 -1.54
N GLU A 110 -1.15 -0.38 -0.47
CA GLU A 110 -2.35 -1.22 -0.51
C GLU A 110 -3.53 -0.45 -1.11
N LYS A 111 -3.71 0.82 -0.69
CA LYS A 111 -4.74 1.69 -1.23
C LYS A 111 -4.55 1.97 -2.73
N ALA A 112 -3.31 2.16 -3.19
CA ALA A 112 -3.02 2.37 -4.61
C ALA A 112 -3.43 1.16 -5.45
N TYR A 113 -3.02 -0.05 -5.01
CA TYR A 113 -3.38 -1.31 -5.66
C TYR A 113 -4.90 -1.56 -5.65
N LYS A 114 -5.53 -1.42 -4.49
CA LYS A 114 -6.99 -1.58 -4.34
C LYS A 114 -7.78 -0.63 -5.22
N ASN A 115 -7.39 0.65 -5.27
CA ASN A 115 -8.04 1.64 -6.12
C ASN A 115 -7.84 1.33 -7.61
N ALA A 116 -6.70 0.76 -7.97
CA ALA A 116 -6.39 0.36 -9.33
C ALA A 116 -7.05 -0.97 -9.74
N GLY A 117 -7.60 -1.74 -8.79
CA GLY A 117 -8.23 -3.03 -9.08
C GLY A 117 -7.22 -4.12 -9.41
N ILE A 118 -5.98 -3.99 -8.93
CA ILE A 118 -4.87 -4.90 -9.18
C ILE A 118 -4.28 -5.35 -7.84
N VAL A 119 -3.73 -6.57 -7.79
CA VAL A 119 -2.94 -7.04 -6.65
C VAL A 119 -1.45 -6.80 -6.88
N GLU A 120 -0.64 -6.74 -5.81
CA GLU A 120 0.79 -6.45 -5.91
C GLU A 120 1.52 -7.46 -6.83
N GLU A 121 1.18 -8.74 -6.73
CA GLU A 121 1.78 -9.79 -7.54
C GLU A 121 1.52 -9.60 -9.03
N GLU A 122 0.30 -9.17 -9.39
CA GLU A 122 -0.05 -8.86 -10.77
C GLU A 122 0.67 -7.61 -11.26
N PHE A 123 0.76 -6.57 -10.42
CA PHE A 123 1.51 -5.35 -10.73
C PHE A 123 2.99 -5.66 -11.01
N ASN A 124 3.63 -6.44 -10.14
CA ASN A 124 5.02 -6.84 -10.28
C ASN A 124 5.24 -7.73 -11.51
N TRP A 125 4.31 -8.65 -11.79
CA TRP A 125 4.38 -9.48 -12.98
C TRP A 125 4.27 -8.65 -14.26
N ILE A 126 3.31 -7.72 -14.36
CA ILE A 126 3.19 -6.82 -15.51
C ILE A 126 4.47 -6.00 -15.67
N GLY A 127 5.02 -5.46 -14.57
CA GLY A 127 6.29 -4.73 -14.58
C GLY A 127 7.43 -5.51 -15.23
N GLY A 128 7.54 -6.81 -14.91
CA GLY A 128 8.48 -7.72 -15.55
C GLY A 128 8.14 -8.00 -17.02
N ALA A 129 6.89 -8.35 -17.31
CA ALA A 129 6.42 -8.73 -18.65
C ALA A 129 6.50 -7.57 -19.67
N LEU A 130 6.50 -6.32 -19.22
CA LEU A 130 6.73 -5.13 -20.07
C LEU A 130 8.13 -5.10 -20.68
N THR A 131 9.09 -5.84 -20.14
CA THR A 131 10.45 -5.96 -20.70
C THR A 131 10.55 -6.98 -21.83
N ASP A 132 9.53 -7.83 -21.99
CA ASP A 132 9.49 -8.84 -23.04
C ASP A 132 9.03 -8.27 -24.38
N SER A 133 9.70 -8.68 -25.46
CA SER A 133 9.42 -8.17 -26.81
C SER A 133 8.00 -8.45 -27.30
N ILE A 134 7.34 -9.50 -26.79
CA ILE A 134 5.95 -9.84 -27.09
C ILE A 134 4.97 -8.73 -26.64
N ASN A 135 5.36 -7.91 -25.66
CA ASN A 135 4.56 -6.83 -25.09
C ASN A 135 5.00 -5.44 -25.56
N THR A 136 5.85 -5.32 -26.59
CA THR A 136 6.40 -4.02 -27.07
C THR A 136 5.32 -2.96 -27.31
N ASP A 137 4.16 -3.33 -27.87
CA ASP A 137 3.10 -2.36 -28.16
C ASP A 137 2.35 -1.90 -26.90
N ILE A 138 2.20 -2.78 -25.90
CA ILE A 138 1.69 -2.42 -24.57
C ILE A 138 2.71 -1.52 -23.87
N GLN A 139 4.00 -1.89 -23.91
CA GLN A 139 5.10 -1.12 -23.32
C GLN A 139 5.08 0.34 -23.79
N LYS A 140 5.01 0.58 -25.09
CA LYS A 140 4.94 1.94 -25.66
C LYS A 140 3.73 2.73 -25.15
N GLN A 141 2.58 2.06 -24.98
CA GLN A 141 1.37 2.71 -24.46
C GLN A 141 1.53 3.08 -22.98
N VAL A 142 2.09 2.19 -22.17
CA VAL A 142 2.42 2.44 -20.76
C VAL A 142 3.40 3.59 -20.64
N GLU A 143 4.52 3.57 -21.38
CA GLU A 143 5.53 4.63 -21.39
C GLU A 143 4.91 5.99 -21.73
N LYS A 144 4.09 6.05 -22.78
CA LYS A 144 3.40 7.29 -23.16
C LYS A 144 2.45 7.78 -22.05
N ALA A 145 1.71 6.88 -21.42
CA ALA A 145 0.76 7.21 -20.37
C ALA A 145 1.43 7.67 -19.07
N LEU A 146 2.65 7.19 -18.77
CA LEU A 146 3.37 7.54 -17.55
C LEU A 146 4.31 8.74 -17.74
N THR A 147 4.88 8.94 -18.94
CA THR A 147 5.76 10.10 -19.22
C THR A 147 4.98 11.41 -19.34
N SER A 148 3.72 11.36 -19.80
CA SER A 148 2.85 12.54 -19.90
C SER A 148 2.45 13.16 -18.55
N VAL A 149 2.77 12.50 -17.43
CA VAL A 149 2.55 13.02 -16.07
C VAL A 149 3.80 13.73 -15.53
N THR A 150 4.97 13.49 -16.13
CA THR A 150 6.28 14.00 -15.65
C THR A 150 6.67 15.35 -16.26
N GLU A 151 5.99 15.80 -17.32
CA GLU A 151 6.12 17.18 -17.79
C GLU A 151 5.17 18.07 -16.97
N PRO A 152 5.65 18.95 -16.08
CA PRO A 152 4.83 20.06 -15.65
C PRO A 152 4.41 20.81 -16.92
N GLU A 153 3.12 21.08 -17.07
CA GLU A 153 2.62 22.00 -18.09
C GLU A 153 3.45 23.29 -18.00
N LYS A 154 4.46 23.42 -18.86
CA LYS A 154 5.02 24.72 -19.19
C LYS A 154 3.92 25.43 -19.97
N ASP A 155 3.17 26.23 -19.22
CA ASP A 155 2.32 27.32 -19.64
C ASP A 155 2.70 27.81 -21.05
N LYS A 156 1.97 27.30 -22.04
CA LYS A 156 2.00 27.81 -23.41
C LYS A 156 0.80 28.72 -23.58
N GLY A 157 1.02 30.02 -23.41
CA GLY A 157 0.27 30.98 -24.20
C GLY A 157 0.12 32.36 -23.61
N LYS A 158 1.17 33.19 -23.74
CA LYS A 158 1.00 34.62 -24.03
C LYS A 158 -0.12 34.79 -25.08
N LYS A 159 -1.10 35.64 -24.79
CA LYS A 159 -1.72 36.49 -25.82
C LYS A 159 -1.50 37.95 -25.43
N GLU A 160 -0.56 38.56 -26.14
CA GLU A 160 -0.55 40.00 -26.40
C GLU A 160 -1.85 40.38 -27.13
N ILE A 161 -2.61 41.31 -26.56
CA ILE A 161 -3.55 42.24 -27.21
C ILE A 161 -3.66 43.38 -26.18
N LYS A 162 -3.33 44.66 -26.39
CA LYS A 162 -3.10 45.51 -27.56
C LYS A 162 -2.24 46.68 -27.13
#